data_AF-A0A839VAG0-F1
#
_entry.id   AF-A0A839VAG0-F1
#
_cell.length_a   1.000
_cell.length_b   1.000
_cell.length_c   1.000
_cell.angle_alpha   90.00
_cell.angle_beta   90.00
_cell.angle_gamma   90.00
#
_symmetry.space_group_name_H-M   'P 1'
#
loop_
_entity.id
_entity.type
_entity.pdbx_description
1 polymer ?
#
loop_
_entity_poly.entity_id
_entity_poly.type
_entity_poly.pdbx_seq_one_letter_code
_entity_poly.pdbx_strand_id
1 'polypeptide(L)'
;MKDVKAPILAWLAYLVVLGASITVTRWAPGTLGHVFNLLCALVMASLVMVFFMGLRSADNLLRVFALATLMWLAIMLGLTMMDYVYREIGSSAMLSAIA
;
A
#
# COMPACT_ATOMS: atom_id res chain seq x y z
N MET A 1 -17.69 17.57 22.22
CA MET A 1 -17.25 16.15 22.15
C MET A 1 -18.05 15.35 21.11
N LYS A 2 -18.52 15.94 20.01
CA LYS A 2 -19.35 15.22 19.01
C LYS A 2 -18.50 14.64 17.86
N ASP A 3 -17.20 14.93 17.86
CA ASP A 3 -16.29 14.77 16.73
C ASP A 3 -15.43 13.48 16.81
N VAL A 4 -15.52 12.73 17.92
CA VAL A 4 -14.80 11.47 18.12
C VAL A 4 -15.31 10.31 17.26
N LYS A 5 -16.52 10.42 16.70
CA LYS A 5 -17.15 9.35 15.93
C LYS A 5 -16.37 9.05 14.65
N ALA A 6 -15.87 10.07 13.97
CA ALA A 6 -15.12 9.94 12.71
C ALA A 6 -13.78 9.20 12.88
N PRO A 7 -12.90 9.57 13.83
CA PRO A 7 -11.66 8.83 14.07
C PRO A 7 -11.92 7.41 14.60
N ILE A 8 -12.97 7.19 15.39
CA ILE A 8 -13.35 5.84 15.85
C ILE A 8 -13.81 4.95 14.67
N LEU A 9 -14.56 5.50 13.72
CA LEU A 9 -14.97 4.77 12.51
C LEU A 9 -13.77 4.45 11.61
N ALA A 10 -12.84 5.41 11.45
CA ALA A 10 -11.61 5.19 10.71
C ALA A 10 -10.74 4.11 11.37
N TRP A 11 -10.67 4.11 12.70
CA TRP A 11 -9.98 3.09 13.48
C TRP A 11 -10.60 1.70 13.30
N LEU A 12 -11.94 1.58 13.39
CA LEU A 12 -12.63 0.32 13.12
C LEU A 12 -12.41 -0.19 11.69
N ALA A 13 -12.48 0.70 10.70
CA ALA A 13 -12.21 0.33 9.31
C ALA A 13 -10.78 -0.19 9.14
N TYR A 14 -9.80 0.43 9.81
CA TYR A 14 -8.43 -0.06 9.86
C TYR A 14 -8.32 -1.48 10.45
N LEU A 15 -9.01 -1.74 11.56
CA LEU A 15 -9.01 -3.07 12.17
C LEU A 15 -9.61 -4.14 11.25
N VAL A 16 -10.66 -3.79 10.49
CA VAL A 16 -11.27 -4.73 9.53
C VAL A 16 -10.28 -5.07 8.41
N VAL A 17 -9.63 -4.07 7.81
CA VAL A 17 -8.66 -4.29 6.73
C VAL A 17 -7.43 -5.06 7.24
N LEU A 18 -6.99 -4.78 8.47
CA LEU A 18 -5.89 -5.48 9.12
C LEU A 18 -6.24 -6.93 9.45
N GLY A 19 -7.45 -7.17 9.97
CA GLY A 19 -7.98 -8.50 10.17
C GLY A 19 -7.99 -9.32 8.87
N ALA A 20 -8.45 -8.72 7.77
CA ALA A 20 -8.44 -9.36 6.45
C ALA A 20 -7.03 -9.69 5.94
N SER A 21 -6.05 -8.82 6.18
CA SER A 21 -4.64 -9.07 5.83
C SER A 21 -4.06 -10.25 6.61
N ILE A 22 -4.35 -10.33 7.92
CA ILE A 22 -3.88 -11.44 8.77
C ILE A 22 -4.53 -12.76 8.36
N THR A 23 -5.84 -12.78 8.09
CA THR A 23 -6.52 -14.00 7.68
C THR A 23 -5.99 -14.51 6.36
N VAL A 24 -5.82 -13.65 5.35
CA VAL A 24 -5.28 -14.07 4.05
C VAL A 24 -3.86 -14.62 4.18
N THR A 25 -3.02 -13.99 5.02
CA THR A 25 -1.65 -14.48 5.27
C THR A 25 -1.63 -15.87 5.91
N ARG A 26 -2.57 -16.17 6.82
CA ARG A 26 -2.64 -17.47 7.49
C ARG A 26 -3.20 -18.58 6.60
N TRP A 27 -4.10 -18.26 5.69
CA TRP A 27 -4.81 -19.26 4.87
C TRP A 27 -4.16 -19.50 3.50
N ALA A 28 -3.42 -18.53 2.94
CA ALA A 28 -2.78 -18.64 1.63
C ALA A 28 -1.32 -18.13 1.63
N PRO A 29 -0.37 -18.88 2.21
CA PRO A 29 1.05 -18.56 2.10
C PRO A 29 1.51 -18.83 0.66
N GLY A 30 1.59 -17.78 -0.15
CA GLY A 30 2.02 -17.84 -1.54
C GLY A 30 2.02 -16.46 -2.20
N THR A 31 2.44 -16.37 -3.46
CA THR A 31 2.51 -15.11 -4.25
C THR A 31 1.17 -14.38 -4.30
N LEU A 32 0.05 -15.11 -4.40
CA LEU A 32 -1.30 -14.53 -4.35
C LEU A 32 -1.61 -13.86 -3.00
N GLY A 33 -1.15 -14.43 -1.88
CA GLY A 33 -1.28 -13.84 -0.55
C GLY A 33 -0.47 -12.55 -0.40
N HIS A 34 0.71 -12.48 -1.02
CA HIS A 34 1.51 -11.25 -1.04
C HIS A 34 0.86 -10.13 -1.85
N VAL A 35 0.32 -10.43 -3.03
CA VAL A 35 -0.43 -9.45 -3.85
C VAL A 35 -1.64 -8.92 -3.10
N PHE A 36 -2.40 -9.80 -2.45
CA PHE A 36 -3.57 -9.39 -1.67
C PHE A 36 -3.20 -8.51 -0.46
N ASN A 37 -2.12 -8.85 0.25
CA ASN A 37 -1.61 -8.01 1.34
C ASN A 37 -1.15 -6.63 0.85
N LEU A 38 -0.55 -6.56 -0.35
CA LEU A 38 -0.19 -5.29 -0.98
C LEU A 38 -1.43 -4.42 -1.25
N LEU A 39 -2.51 -5.03 -1.74
CA LEU A 39 -3.80 -4.35 -1.94
C LEU A 39 -4.39 -3.86 -0.61
N CYS A 40 -4.37 -4.69 0.44
CA CYS A 40 -4.77 -4.26 1.78
C CYS A 40 -3.93 -3.09 2.30
N ALA A 41 -2.62 -3.10 2.07
CA ALA A 41 -1.72 -2.01 2.45
C ALA A 41 -2.05 -0.71 1.70
N LEU A 42 -2.36 -0.78 0.40
CA LEU A 42 -2.83 0.38 -0.38
C LEU A 42 -4.15 0.95 0.16
N VAL A 43 -5.10 0.08 0.51
CA VAL A 43 -6.38 0.50 1.11
C VAL A 43 -6.14 1.20 2.46
N MET A 44 -5.31 0.62 3.33
CA MET A 44 -4.93 1.27 4.59
C MET A 44 -4.29 2.64 4.34
N ALA A 45 -3.30 2.74 3.44
CA ALA A 45 -2.64 4.00 3.12
C ALA A 45 -3.63 5.08 2.64
N SER A 46 -4.59 4.71 1.79
CA SER A 46 -5.66 5.61 1.33
C SER A 46 -6.56 6.08 2.47
N LEU A 47 -6.90 5.19 3.41
CA LEU A 47 -7.70 5.52 4.59
C LEU A 47 -6.99 6.52 5.50
N VAL A 48 -5.69 6.34 5.73
CA VAL A 48 -4.89 7.29 6.55
C VAL A 48 -4.84 8.67 5.92
N MET A 49 -4.62 8.74 4.61
CA MET A 49 -4.65 10.01 3.88
C MET A 49 -5.98 10.76 4.05
N VAL A 50 -7.10 10.05 3.90
CA VAL A 50 -8.43 10.69 3.88
C VAL A 50 -8.88 11.08 5.29
N PHE A 51 -8.66 10.22 6.29
CA PHE A 51 -9.22 10.42 7.63
C PHE A 51 -8.25 11.05 8.63
N PHE A 52 -6.95 10.73 8.58
CA PHE A 52 -6.00 11.11 9.63
C PHE A 52 -5.14 12.33 9.28
N MET A 53 -4.82 12.54 8.00
CA MET A 53 -4.03 13.73 7.61
C MET A 53 -4.82 15.05 7.66
N GLY A 54 -6.10 15.04 8.07
CA GLY A 54 -6.91 16.26 8.12
C GLY A 54 -7.09 16.93 6.76
N LEU A 55 -6.82 16.19 5.68
CA LEU A 55 -6.72 16.72 4.32
C LEU A 55 -8.03 17.41 3.90
N ARG A 56 -9.16 16.99 4.47
CA ARG A 56 -10.47 17.60 4.24
C ARG A 56 -10.61 19.04 4.75
N SER A 57 -9.86 19.43 5.79
CA SER A 57 -9.88 20.78 6.39
C SER A 57 -8.60 21.59 6.11
N ALA A 58 -7.59 20.97 5.51
CA ALA A 58 -6.33 21.62 5.17
C ALA A 58 -6.40 22.38 3.83
N ASP A 59 -5.54 23.40 3.71
CA ASP A 59 -5.42 24.23 2.51
C ASP A 59 -5.16 23.42 1.23
N ASN A 60 -5.70 23.89 0.10
CA ASN A 60 -5.55 23.22 -1.19
C ASN A 60 -4.08 23.05 -1.60
N LEU A 61 -3.18 23.92 -1.14
CA LEU A 61 -1.75 23.78 -1.41
C LEU A 61 -1.14 22.57 -0.69
N LEU A 62 -1.57 22.28 0.55
CA LEU A 62 -1.09 21.12 1.31
C LEU A 62 -1.56 19.80 0.68
N ARG A 63 -2.78 19.79 0.11
CA ARG A 63 -3.29 18.66 -0.68
C ARG A 63 -2.39 18.33 -1.86
N VAL A 64 -1.98 19.35 -2.62
CA VAL A 64 -1.13 19.17 -3.80
C VAL A 64 0.24 18.63 -3.40
N PHE A 65 0.85 19.17 -2.35
CA PHE A 65 2.14 18.66 -1.86
C PHE A 65 2.04 17.22 -1.37
N ALA A 66 1.01 16.87 -0.59
CA ALA A 66 0.80 15.49 -0.12
C ALA A 66 0.63 14.51 -1.29
N LEU A 67 -0.19 14.86 -2.28
CA LEU A 67 -0.38 14.05 -3.48
C LEU A 67 0.89 13.96 -4.32
N ALA A 68 1.66 15.05 -4.44
CA ALA A 68 2.92 15.06 -5.19
C ALA A 68 3.96 14.13 -4.54
N THR A 69 4.11 14.17 -3.21
CA THR A 69 5.03 13.27 -2.50
C THR A 69 4.60 11.81 -2.64
N LEU A 70 3.30 11.51 -2.57
CA LEU A 70 2.79 10.16 -2.75
C LEU A 70 2.95 9.65 -4.18
N MET A 71 2.68 10.50 -5.17
CA MET A 71 2.92 10.20 -6.57
C MET A 71 4.39 9.87 -6.79
N TRP A 72 5.29 10.68 -6.22
CA TRP A 72 6.72 10.44 -6.29
C TRP A 72 7.14 9.10 -5.66
N LEU A 73 6.61 8.79 -4.47
CA LEU A 73 6.89 7.55 -3.75
C LEU A 73 6.37 6.33 -4.53
N ALA A 74 5.19 6.44 -5.13
CA ALA A 74 4.63 5.40 -5.99
C ALA A 74 5.52 5.11 -7.21
N ILE A 75 6.09 6.15 -7.84
CA ILE A 75 7.03 6.00 -8.94
C ILE A 75 8.30 5.26 -8.47
N MET A 76 8.91 5.70 -7.36
CA MET A 76 10.12 5.05 -6.82
C MET A 76 9.90 3.58 -6.47
N LEU A 77 8.78 3.25 -5.82
CA LEU A 77 8.40 1.87 -5.52
C LEU A 77 8.17 1.06 -6.80
N GLY A 78 7.46 1.61 -7.78
CA GLY A 78 7.20 0.94 -9.06
C GLY A 78 8.50 0.61 -9.81
N LEU A 79 9.41 1.58 -9.88
CA LEU A 79 10.73 1.39 -10.50
C LEU A 79 11.55 0.34 -9.76
N THR A 80 11.54 0.34 -8.43
CA THR A 80 12.25 -0.64 -7.60
C THR A 80 11.70 -2.06 -7.80
N MET A 81 10.37 -2.21 -7.85
CA MET A 81 9.76 -3.51 -8.12
C MET A 81 10.09 -4.01 -9.53
N MET A 82 10.08 -3.12 -10.53
CA MET A 82 10.51 -3.49 -11.88
C MET A 82 11.97 -3.95 -11.91
N ASP A 83 12.87 -3.27 -11.21
CA ASP A 83 14.29 -3.67 -11.12
C ASP A 83 14.44 -5.10 -10.58
N TYR A 84 13.73 -5.44 -9.49
CA TYR A 84 13.74 -6.80 -8.94
C TYR A 84 13.22 -7.84 -9.94
N VAL A 85 12.11 -7.56 -10.62
CA VAL A 85 11.50 -8.48 -11.60
C VAL A 85 12.45 -8.73 -12.78
N TYR A 86 13.03 -7.67 -13.36
CA TYR A 86 13.93 -7.82 -14.51
C TYR A 86 15.24 -8.51 -14.12
N ARG A 87 15.73 -8.34 -12.89
CA ARG A 87 16.94 -9.04 -12.40
C ARG A 87 16.72 -10.53 -12.25
N GLU A 88 15.56 -10.96 -11.74
CA GLU A 88 15.21 -12.38 -11.62
C GLU A 88 15.10 -13.05 -12.99
N ILE A 89 14.43 -12.40 -13.95
CA ILE A 89 14.31 -12.87 -15.33
C ILE A 89 15.71 -13.03 -15.96
N GLY A 90 16.57 -12.02 -15.82
CA GLY A 90 17.95 -12.06 -16.34
C GLY A 90 18.78 -13.21 -15.75
N SER A 91 18.64 -13.46 -14.44
CA SER A 91 19.31 -14.58 -13.77
C SER A 91 18.83 -15.94 -14.30
N SER A 92 17.53 -16.10 -14.51
CA SER A 92 16.97 -17.36 -15.03
C SER A 92 17.38 -17.64 -16.50
N ALA A 93 17.46 -16.60 -17.33
CA ALA A 93 17.90 -16.70 -18.72
C ALA A 93 19.39 -17.10 -18.81
N MET A 94 20.24 -16.50 -17.97
CA MET A 94 21.67 -16.85 -17.91
C MET A 94 21.89 -18.30 -17.47
N LEU A 95 21.13 -18.81 -16.50
CA LEU A 95 21.21 -20.22 -16.08
C LEU A 95 20.84 -21.19 -17.20
N SER A 96 19.89 -20.82 -18.07
CA SER A 96 19.52 -21.65 -19.23
C SER A 96 20.56 -21.64 -20.36
N ALA A 97 21.45 -20.64 -20.41
CA ALA A 97 22.47 -20.51 -21.45
C ALA A 97 23.78 -21.25 -21.10
N ILE A 98 23.94 -21.68 -19.85
CA ILE A 98 25.14 -22.36 -19.34
C ILE A 98 24.88 -23.87 -19.14
N ALA A 99 23.62 -24.30 -19.13
CA ALA A 99 23.19 -25.71 -19.05
C ALA A 99 23.06 -26.35 -20.44
#